data_AF-A0A522P3T2-F1
#
_entry.id   AF-A0A522P3T2-F1
#
_cell.length_a   1.000
_cell.length_b   1.000
_cell.length_c   1.000
_cell.angle_alpha   90.00
_cell.angle_beta   90.00
_cell.angle_gamma   90.00
#
_symmetry.space_group_name_H-M   'P 1'
#
loop_
_entity.id
_entity.type
_entity.pdbx_description
1 polymer ?
#
loop_
_entity_poly.entity_id
_entity_poly.type
_entity_poly.pdbx_seq_one_letter_code
_entity_poly.pdbx_strand_id
1 'polypeptide(L)'
;MKSGINRGMAVLLACLMAVLCVGVGVGTWLLVGRSGPHRPEISAYSHGHLTRVGPYLYCSVLNLEDCETPQSQGELPVSERYPIQLSVPDAIYRAPWRLVQVYEDPTNTSSTIFRPGTRLAVTIPPVDPHRGRLAGIVVQLLTLAVDPAGELRDVPHAEWSVRLTF
;
A
#
# COMPACT_ATOMS: atom_id res chain seq x y z
N MET A 1 -42.16 -5.67 47.09
CA MET A 1 -42.71 -4.66 46.14
C MET A 1 -42.06 -4.84 44.78
N LYS A 2 -42.78 -5.41 43.80
CA LYS A 2 -42.36 -5.41 42.40
C LYS A 2 -42.90 -4.12 41.78
N SER A 3 -42.03 -3.11 41.63
CA SER A 3 -42.40 -1.89 40.92
C SER A 3 -42.57 -2.24 39.44
N GLY A 4 -43.82 -2.35 39.00
CA GLY A 4 -44.15 -2.58 37.60
C GLY A 4 -43.68 -1.38 36.79
N ILE A 5 -42.77 -1.62 35.84
CA ILE A 5 -42.31 -0.57 34.94
C ILE A 5 -43.52 -0.09 34.14
N ASN A 6 -43.99 1.12 34.43
CA ASN A 6 -45.07 1.75 33.67
C ASN A 6 -44.66 1.83 32.19
N ARG A 7 -45.61 1.62 31.26
CA ARG A 7 -45.33 1.63 29.81
C ARG A 7 -44.53 2.86 29.36
N GLY A 8 -44.79 4.03 29.97
CA GLY A 8 -44.01 5.25 29.70
C GLY A 8 -42.54 5.17 30.11
N MET A 9 -42.23 4.50 31.23
CA MET A 9 -40.86 4.28 31.70
C MET A 9 -40.13 3.25 30.82
N ALA A 10 -40.84 2.23 30.33
CA ALA A 10 -40.29 1.28 29.35
C ALA A 10 -39.94 1.97 28.01
N VAL A 11 -40.81 2.86 27.52
CA VAL A 11 -40.56 3.64 26.30
C VAL A 11 -39.36 4.58 26.49
N LEU A 12 -39.26 5.26 27.63
CA LEU A 12 -38.12 6.13 27.96
C LEU A 12 -36.79 5.38 27.99
N LEU A 13 -36.76 4.20 28.63
CA LEU A 13 -35.57 3.35 28.68
C LEU A 13 -35.17 2.85 27.29
N ALA A 14 -36.13 2.44 26.46
CA ALA A 14 -35.87 2.01 25.09
C ALA A 14 -35.33 3.15 24.22
N CYS A 15 -35.89 4.35 24.33
CA CYS A 15 -35.40 5.54 23.62
C CYS A 15 -33.99 5.91 24.07
N LEU A 16 -33.72 5.92 25.38
CA LEU A 16 -32.39 6.20 25.91
C LEU A 16 -31.36 5.18 25.41
N MET A 17 -31.71 3.90 25.42
CA MET A 17 -30.83 2.83 24.92
C MET A 17 -30.56 2.97 23.42
N ALA A 18 -31.57 3.29 22.61
CA ALA A 18 -31.40 3.53 21.19
C ALA A 18 -30.45 4.71 20.92
N VAL A 19 -30.61 5.82 21.66
CA VAL A 19 -29.73 7.00 21.55
C VAL A 19 -28.29 6.64 21.93
N LEU A 20 -28.10 5.85 23.00
CA LEU A 20 -26.76 5.40 23.41
C LEU A 20 -26.13 4.50 22.35
N CYS A 21 -26.87 3.56 21.76
CA CYS A 21 -26.36 2.69 20.69
C CYS A 21 -25.97 3.48 19.44
N VAL A 22 -26.79 4.46 19.02
CA VAL A 22 -26.46 5.34 17.90
C VAL A 22 -25.25 6.21 18.23
N GLY A 23 -25.19 6.77 19.44
CA GLY A 23 -24.07 7.60 19.89
C GLY A 23 -22.75 6.83 19.91
N VAL A 24 -22.74 5.60 20.41
CA VAL A 24 -21.56 4.72 20.39
C VAL A 24 -21.19 4.36 18.96
N GLY A 25 -22.15 3.99 18.10
CA GLY A 25 -21.88 3.64 16.70
C GLY A 25 -21.30 4.81 15.89
N VAL A 26 -21.85 6.02 16.06
CA VAL A 26 -21.32 7.24 15.41
C VAL A 26 -19.96 7.61 16.01
N GLY A 27 -19.80 7.49 17.33
CA GLY A 27 -18.54 7.77 18.01
C GLY A 27 -17.41 6.87 17.55
N THR A 28 -17.64 5.55 17.46
CA THR A 28 -16.63 4.60 16.95
C THR A 28 -16.34 4.83 15.47
N TRP A 29 -17.35 5.10 14.65
CA TRP A 29 -17.15 5.42 13.22
C TRP A 29 -16.30 6.68 13.03
N LEU A 30 -16.54 7.75 13.80
CA LEU A 30 -15.75 8.97 13.76
C LEU A 30 -14.31 8.78 14.27
N LEU A 31 -14.08 7.87 15.21
CA LEU A 31 -12.74 7.57 15.73
C LEU A 31 -11.94 6.67 14.78
N VAL A 32 -12.59 5.68 14.16
CA VAL A 32 -11.95 4.77 13.18
C VAL A 32 -11.71 5.49 11.85
N GLY A 33 -12.58 6.41 11.44
CA GLY A 33 -12.41 7.20 10.21
C GLY A 33 -11.32 8.27 10.26
N ARG A 34 -10.57 8.40 11.37
CA ARG A 34 -9.58 9.46 11.62
C ARG A 34 -8.11 9.01 11.54
N SER A 35 -7.82 7.80 11.07
CA SER A 35 -6.45 7.49 10.64
C SER A 35 -6.07 8.49 9.53
N GLY A 36 -4.96 9.22 9.68
CA GLY A 36 -4.48 10.23 8.72
C GLY A 36 -4.36 9.66 7.29
N PRO A 37 -4.05 10.48 6.26
CA PRO A 37 -4.07 10.01 4.87
C PRO A 37 -3.22 8.74 4.73
N HIS A 38 -3.90 7.58 4.73
CA HIS A 38 -3.25 6.30 4.79
C HIS A 38 -2.69 6.07 3.39
N ARG A 39 -1.41 6.38 3.23
CA ARG A 39 -0.73 6.15 1.96
C ARG A 39 -0.87 4.67 1.63
N PRO A 40 -1.11 4.30 0.36
CA PRO A 40 -1.33 2.92 0.02
C PRO A 40 -0.13 2.07 0.42
N GLU A 41 -0.37 0.91 1.01
CA GLU A 41 0.68 -0.06 1.34
C GLU A 41 0.68 -1.18 0.30
N ILE A 42 1.86 -1.59 -0.14
CA ILE A 42 2.02 -2.82 -0.92
C ILE A 42 2.20 -4.00 0.03
N SER A 43 1.85 -5.20 -0.42
CA SER A 43 2.10 -6.44 0.32
C SER A 43 3.00 -7.37 -0.51
N ALA A 44 4.10 -7.83 0.09
CA ALA A 44 4.97 -8.83 -0.50
C ALA A 44 5.05 -10.06 0.43
N TYR A 45 4.85 -11.24 -0.14
CA TYR A 45 4.81 -12.50 0.59
C TYR A 45 5.74 -13.54 -0.03
N SER A 46 6.46 -14.29 0.79
CA SER A 46 7.14 -15.51 0.37
C SER A 46 7.20 -16.48 1.55
N HIS A 47 6.83 -17.73 1.31
CA HIS A 47 6.99 -18.85 2.24
C HIS A 47 6.71 -18.54 3.73
N GLY A 48 5.49 -18.11 4.07
CA GLY A 48 5.09 -17.82 5.45
C GLY A 48 5.52 -16.45 5.98
N HIS A 49 6.34 -15.71 5.23
CA HIS A 49 6.73 -14.34 5.56
C HIS A 49 5.91 -13.35 4.75
N LEU A 50 5.31 -12.38 5.44
CA LEU A 50 4.54 -11.28 4.85
C LEU A 50 5.14 -9.96 5.33
N THR A 51 5.37 -9.06 4.40
CA THR A 51 5.72 -7.66 4.69
C THR A 51 4.70 -6.74 4.05
N ARG A 52 4.25 -5.74 4.81
CA ARG A 52 3.44 -4.62 4.30
C ARG A 52 4.23 -3.35 4.51
N VAL A 53 4.35 -2.56 3.46
CA VAL A 53 5.16 -1.34 3.50
C VAL A 53 4.45 -0.21 2.79
N GLY A 54 4.46 0.95 3.43
CA GLY A 54 4.08 2.22 2.83
C GLY A 54 5.15 2.74 1.85
N PRO A 55 4.95 3.94 1.30
CA PRO A 55 5.89 4.51 0.34
C PRO A 55 7.20 4.92 1.00
N TYR A 56 8.32 4.56 0.37
CA TYR A 56 9.64 5.10 0.65
C TYR A 56 9.72 6.60 0.32
N LEU A 57 9.08 6.98 -0.79
CA LEU A 57 8.94 8.36 -1.30
C LEU A 57 7.50 8.54 -1.79
N TYR A 58 6.88 9.67 -1.50
CA TYR A 58 5.56 10.03 -2.01
C TYR A 58 5.44 11.53 -2.26
N CYS A 59 5.34 11.92 -3.52
CA CYS A 59 5.17 13.29 -3.97
C CYS A 59 3.75 13.55 -4.50
N SER A 60 3.34 14.82 -4.47
CA SER A 60 2.14 15.28 -5.15
C SER A 60 2.25 15.08 -6.66
N VAL A 61 1.19 14.54 -7.28
CA VAL A 61 1.15 14.30 -8.74
C VAL A 61 1.26 15.61 -9.53
N LEU A 62 0.78 16.72 -8.96
CA LEU A 62 0.77 18.04 -9.60
C LEU A 62 2.02 18.88 -9.29
N ASN A 63 2.72 18.56 -8.20
CA ASN A 63 3.94 19.27 -7.80
C ASN A 63 4.95 18.26 -7.25
N LEU A 64 5.89 17.86 -8.11
CA LEU A 64 6.91 16.87 -7.76
C LEU A 64 7.99 17.37 -6.81
N GLU A 65 7.95 18.64 -6.41
CA GLU A 65 8.80 19.18 -5.33
C GLU A 65 8.15 19.02 -3.94
N ASP A 66 6.84 18.75 -3.90
CA ASP A 66 6.09 18.52 -2.66
C ASP A 66 6.09 17.02 -2.33
N CYS A 67 7.15 16.58 -1.65
CA CYS A 67 7.41 15.18 -1.34
C CYS A 67 7.51 14.89 0.16
N GLU A 68 6.87 13.80 0.56
CA GLU A 68 7.14 13.11 1.81
C GLU A 68 8.16 11.99 1.56
N THR A 69 9.21 11.91 2.38
CA THR A 69 10.23 10.87 2.34
C THR A 69 10.27 10.08 3.66
N PRO A 70 9.27 9.23 3.94
CA PRO A 70 9.28 8.40 5.15
C PRO A 70 10.47 7.46 5.21
N GLN A 71 11.10 7.16 4.06
CA GLN A 71 12.19 6.20 3.92
C GLN A 71 11.81 4.80 4.44
N SER A 72 10.52 4.47 4.46
CA SER A 72 10.05 3.15 4.87
C SER A 72 10.49 2.10 3.88
N GLN A 73 11.26 1.12 4.35
CA GLN A 73 11.68 -0.03 3.56
C GLN A 73 11.20 -1.30 4.25
N GLY A 74 10.46 -2.13 3.51
CA GLY A 74 10.05 -3.44 3.97
C GLY A 74 11.22 -4.41 3.88
N GLU A 75 11.22 -5.41 4.75
CA GLU A 75 12.11 -6.57 4.63
C GLU A 75 11.29 -7.81 4.39
N LEU A 76 11.74 -8.67 3.48
CA LEU A 76 11.11 -9.96 3.20
C LEU A 76 12.17 -11.07 3.14
N PRO A 77 12.16 -12.00 4.11
CA PRO A 77 12.90 -13.25 3.99
C PRO A 77 12.42 -14.07 2.79
N VAL A 78 13.36 -14.56 1.99
CA VAL A 78 13.10 -15.36 0.78
C VAL A 78 14.04 -16.56 0.72
N SER A 79 13.72 -17.49 -0.16
CA SER A 79 14.64 -18.58 -0.54
C SER A 79 14.51 -18.81 -2.03
N GLU A 80 15.50 -19.44 -2.65
CA GLU A 80 15.49 -19.71 -4.10
C GLU A 80 14.30 -20.59 -4.54
N ARG A 81 13.68 -21.33 -3.62
CA ARG A 81 12.61 -22.29 -3.93
C ARG A 81 11.23 -21.66 -4.04
N TYR A 82 10.94 -20.60 -3.29
CA TYR A 82 9.58 -20.06 -3.17
C TYR A 82 9.47 -18.68 -3.81
N PRO A 83 8.57 -18.49 -4.78
CA PRO A 83 8.43 -17.21 -5.45
C PRO A 83 7.81 -16.16 -4.52
N ILE A 84 8.14 -14.90 -4.81
CA ILE A 84 7.57 -13.75 -4.15
C ILE A 84 6.21 -13.47 -4.79
N GLN A 85 5.19 -13.30 -3.95
CA GLN A 85 3.87 -12.82 -4.32
C GLN A 85 3.78 -11.34 -3.94
N LEU A 86 3.92 -10.47 -4.92
CA LEU A 86 3.70 -9.03 -4.77
C LEU A 86 2.23 -8.72 -5.08
N SER A 87 1.58 -7.93 -4.24
CA SER A 87 0.26 -7.36 -4.51
C SER A 87 0.24 -5.87 -4.22
N VAL A 88 -0.49 -5.14 -5.06
CA VAL A 88 -0.65 -3.70 -4.97
C VAL A 88 -2.09 -3.35 -4.63
N PRO A 89 -2.33 -2.29 -3.83
CA PRO A 89 -3.67 -1.84 -3.51
C PRO A 89 -4.32 -1.17 -4.72
N ASP A 90 -5.63 -1.00 -4.64
CA ASP A 90 -6.45 -0.45 -5.70
C ASP A 90 -6.01 0.97 -6.14
N ALA A 91 -5.47 1.78 -5.23
CA ALA A 91 -4.89 3.10 -5.55
C ALA A 91 -3.70 3.04 -6.53
N ILE A 92 -2.90 1.97 -6.49
CA ILE A 92 -1.78 1.75 -7.42
C ILE A 92 -2.30 1.09 -8.70
N TYR A 93 -3.19 0.10 -8.56
CA TYR A 93 -3.77 -0.65 -9.68
C TYR A 93 -4.49 0.23 -10.70
N ARG A 94 -5.17 1.29 -10.25
CA ARG A 94 -5.94 2.20 -11.11
C ARG A 94 -5.09 3.22 -11.88
N ALA A 95 -3.77 3.19 -11.73
CA ALA A 95 -2.85 4.08 -12.43
C ALA A 95 -1.72 3.30 -13.13
N PRO A 96 -0.95 3.91 -14.05
CA PRO A 96 0.22 3.28 -14.64
C PRO A 96 1.29 3.10 -13.55
N TRP A 97 1.75 1.88 -13.37
CA TRP A 97 2.76 1.58 -12.35
C TRP A 97 3.85 0.69 -12.92
N ARG A 98 5.05 0.80 -12.34
CA ARG A 98 6.24 0.07 -12.77
C ARG A 98 6.73 -0.81 -11.63
N LEU A 99 6.98 -2.07 -11.94
CA LEU A 99 7.76 -2.96 -11.08
C LEU A 99 9.22 -2.88 -11.52
N VAL A 100 10.10 -2.55 -10.59
CA VAL A 100 11.55 -2.62 -10.76
C VAL A 100 12.09 -3.75 -9.90
N GLN A 101 12.89 -4.60 -10.50
CA GLN A 101 13.58 -5.72 -9.87
C GLN A 101 15.06 -5.37 -9.78
N VAL A 102 15.58 -5.30 -8.56
CA VAL A 102 16.97 -4.97 -8.25
C VAL A 102 17.68 -6.26 -7.89
N TYR A 103 18.78 -6.55 -8.58
CA TYR A 103 19.58 -7.75 -8.38
C TYR A 103 20.82 -7.43 -7.54
N GLU A 104 21.56 -8.46 -7.11
CA GLU A 104 22.83 -8.29 -6.39
C GLU A 104 23.84 -7.43 -7.18
N ASP A 105 23.82 -7.51 -8.52
CA ASP A 105 24.44 -6.51 -9.39
C ASP A 105 23.43 -5.36 -9.64
N PRO A 106 23.62 -4.18 -9.02
CA PRO A 106 22.68 -3.07 -9.14
C PRO A 106 22.70 -2.43 -10.53
N THR A 107 23.67 -2.75 -11.40
CA THR A 107 23.72 -2.24 -12.77
C THR A 107 22.77 -3.01 -13.71
N ASN A 108 22.30 -4.18 -13.29
CA ASN A 108 21.50 -5.10 -14.10
C ASN A 108 20.01 -5.15 -13.68
N THR A 109 19.41 -3.99 -13.38
CA THR A 109 17.99 -3.92 -12.99
C THR A 109 17.04 -4.28 -14.14
N SER A 110 15.87 -4.83 -13.81
CA SER A 110 14.78 -5.06 -14.77
C SER A 110 13.59 -4.19 -14.41
N SER A 111 12.84 -3.74 -15.41
CA SER A 111 11.59 -3.01 -15.17
C SER A 111 10.45 -3.49 -16.06
N THR A 112 9.23 -3.42 -15.54
CA THR A 112 8.01 -3.77 -16.26
C THR A 112 6.92 -2.77 -15.92
N ILE A 113 6.32 -2.16 -16.94
CA ILE A 113 5.21 -1.20 -16.77
C ILE A 113 3.89 -1.94 -16.95
N PHE A 114 2.96 -1.69 -16.03
CA PHE A 114 1.59 -2.20 -16.08
C PHE A 114 0.63 -1.04 -16.34
N ARG A 115 -0.30 -1.25 -17.27
CA ARG A 115 -1.37 -0.29 -17.56
C ARG A 115 -2.39 -0.26 -16.42
N PRO A 116 -3.10 0.87 -16.23
CA PRO A 116 -4.22 0.95 -15.30
C PRO A 116 -5.20 -0.20 -15.47
N GLY A 117 -5.62 -0.80 -14.36
CA GLY A 117 -6.69 -1.80 -14.39
C GLY A 117 -6.30 -3.18 -14.93
N THR A 118 -5.00 -3.47 -15.10
CA THR A 118 -4.56 -4.72 -15.75
C THR A 118 -3.89 -5.73 -14.82
N ARG A 119 -3.22 -5.28 -13.74
CA ARG A 119 -2.42 -6.15 -12.87
C ARG A 119 -2.49 -5.70 -11.41
N LEU A 120 -3.05 -6.55 -10.55
CA LEU A 120 -3.09 -6.35 -9.08
C LEU A 120 -1.99 -7.09 -8.33
N ALA A 121 -1.45 -8.16 -8.93
CA ALA A 121 -0.45 -9.01 -8.30
C ALA A 121 0.52 -9.61 -9.31
N VAL A 122 1.77 -9.81 -8.89
CA VAL A 122 2.87 -10.35 -9.70
C VAL A 122 3.59 -11.44 -8.91
N THR A 123 3.84 -12.57 -9.58
CA THR A 123 4.69 -13.64 -9.07
C THR A 123 6.10 -13.44 -9.59
N ILE A 124 7.08 -13.35 -8.69
CA ILE A 124 8.47 -13.01 -9.03
C ILE A 124 9.40 -14.12 -8.52
N PRO A 125 10.21 -14.75 -9.38
CA PRO A 125 11.23 -15.69 -8.93
C PRO A 125 12.35 -14.94 -8.17
N PRO A 126 12.83 -15.42 -7.01
CA PRO A 126 13.88 -14.75 -6.25
C PRO A 126 15.26 -14.78 -6.94
N VAL A 127 15.42 -15.66 -7.93
CA VAL A 127 16.62 -15.81 -8.74
C VAL A 127 16.25 -15.78 -10.21
N ASP A 128 16.88 -14.90 -10.97
CA ASP A 128 16.79 -14.86 -12.42
C ASP A 128 17.97 -15.65 -13.04
N PRO A 129 17.75 -16.50 -14.05
CA PRO A 129 18.82 -17.31 -14.67
C PRO A 129 19.97 -16.52 -15.29
N HIS A 130 19.72 -15.27 -15.69
CA HIS A 130 20.69 -14.40 -16.37
C HIS A 130 21.24 -13.29 -15.46
N ARG A 131 20.49 -12.90 -14.42
CA ARG A 131 20.82 -11.75 -13.56
C ARG A 131 21.15 -12.13 -12.11
N GLY A 132 20.93 -13.39 -11.73
CA GLY A 132 21.22 -13.89 -10.39
C GLY A 132 20.13 -13.54 -9.37
N ARG A 133 20.53 -13.42 -8.10
CA ARG A 133 19.61 -13.23 -6.97
C ARG A 133 19.07 -11.80 -6.94
N LEU A 134 17.79 -11.68 -6.58
CA LEU A 134 17.15 -10.39 -6.33
C LEU A 134 17.59 -9.80 -4.99
N ALA A 135 18.16 -8.61 -4.98
CA ALA A 135 18.43 -7.86 -3.76
C ALA A 135 17.17 -7.13 -3.23
N GLY A 136 16.24 -6.78 -4.12
CA GLY A 136 15.06 -6.00 -3.77
C GLY A 136 14.04 -5.86 -4.89
N ILE A 137 12.84 -5.43 -4.52
CA ILE A 137 11.79 -5.03 -5.45
C ILE A 137 11.33 -3.61 -5.13
N VAL A 138 11.05 -2.84 -6.17
CA VAL A 138 10.52 -1.48 -6.05
C VAL A 138 9.26 -1.36 -6.90
N VAL A 139 8.18 -0.88 -6.30
CA VAL A 139 6.97 -0.48 -7.03
C VAL A 139 7.03 1.03 -7.20
N GLN A 140 6.77 1.53 -8.39
CA GLN A 140 6.73 2.96 -8.70
C GLN A 140 5.38 3.33 -9.28
N LEU A 141 4.75 4.38 -8.76
CA LEU A 141 3.55 4.97 -9.35
C LEU A 141 3.97 6.14 -10.25
N LEU A 142 3.61 6.07 -11.52
CA LEU A 142 4.13 6.96 -12.54
C LEU A 142 3.22 8.17 -12.75
N THR A 143 3.83 9.32 -13.03
CA THR A 143 3.19 10.51 -13.62
C THR A 143 4.04 11.01 -14.79
N LEU A 144 3.55 12.05 -15.47
CA LEU A 144 4.28 12.76 -16.51
C LEU A 144 4.85 14.05 -15.96
N ALA A 145 6.12 14.32 -16.27
CA ALA A 145 6.77 15.59 -16.00
C ALA A 145 7.47 16.09 -17.27
N VAL A 146 7.64 17.41 -17.36
CA VAL A 146 8.45 18.05 -18.40
C VAL A 146 9.85 18.25 -17.84
N ASP A 147 10.86 17.75 -18.54
CA ASP A 147 12.26 17.91 -18.13
C ASP A 147 12.80 19.31 -18.50
N PRO A 148 14.03 19.69 -18.06
CA PRO A 148 14.60 21.00 -18.37
C PRO A 148 14.83 21.25 -19.87
N ALA A 149 14.83 20.21 -20.72
CA ALA A 149 14.91 20.34 -22.16
C ALA A 149 13.54 20.57 -22.83
N GLY A 150 12.45 20.53 -22.04
CA GLY A 150 11.08 20.69 -22.53
C GLY A 150 10.41 19.39 -22.95
N GLU A 151 11.04 18.24 -22.72
CA GLU A 151 10.52 16.93 -23.14
C GLU A 151 9.65 16.28 -22.07
N LEU A 152 8.57 15.64 -22.50
CA LEU A 152 7.68 14.88 -21.60
C LEU A 152 8.30 13.52 -21.26
N ARG A 153 8.32 13.20 -19.96
CA ARG A 153 8.90 11.95 -19.45
C ARG A 153 8.02 11.33 -18.37
N ASP A 154 7.95 10.00 -18.39
CA ASP A 154 7.43 9.23 -17.28
C ASP A 154 8.39 9.31 -16.09
N VAL A 155 7.90 9.80 -14.96
CA VAL A 155 8.65 9.88 -13.71
C VAL A 155 7.86 9.25 -12.55
N PRO A 156 8.53 8.57 -11.61
CA PRO A 156 7.86 8.07 -10.43
C PRO A 156 7.51 9.23 -9.50
N HIS A 157 6.23 9.41 -9.17
CA HIS A 157 5.82 10.35 -8.12
C HIS A 157 5.72 9.65 -6.75
N ALA A 158 5.71 8.32 -6.71
CA ALA A 158 5.73 7.56 -5.47
C ALA A 158 6.45 6.23 -5.66
N GLU A 159 7.13 5.76 -4.61
CA GLU A 159 7.93 4.54 -4.62
C GLU A 159 7.72 3.73 -3.34
N TRP A 160 7.66 2.40 -3.48
CA TRP A 160 7.64 1.44 -2.37
C TRP A 160 8.83 0.51 -2.52
N SER A 161 9.58 0.29 -1.45
CA SER A 161 10.81 -0.51 -1.48
C SER A 161 10.71 -1.69 -0.53
N VAL A 162 11.04 -2.89 -1.03
CA VAL A 162 11.19 -4.10 -0.22
C VAL A 162 12.59 -4.68 -0.48
N ARG A 163 13.38 -4.75 0.58
CA ARG A 163 14.66 -5.47 0.61
C ARG A 163 14.41 -6.95 0.83
N LEU A 164 15.11 -7.78 0.07
CA LEU A 164 15.06 -9.23 0.24
C LEU A 164 16.22 -9.70 1.09
N THR A 165 15.96 -10.69 1.95
CA THR A 165 16.98 -11.34 2.77
C THR A 165 16.96 -12.85 2.48
N PHE A 166 18.11 -13.39 2.08
CA PHE A 166 18.30 -14.82 1.76
C PHE A 166 18.86 -15.60 2.94
#